data_AF-A0A812MR36-F1
#
_entry.id   AF-A0A812MR36-F1
#
_cell.length_a   1.000
_cell.length_b   1.000
_cell.length_c   1.000
_cell.angle_alpha   90.00
_cell.angle_beta   90.00
_cell.angle_gamma   90.00
#
_symmetry.space_group_name_H-M   'P 1'
#
loop_
_entity.id
_entity.type
_entity.pdbx_description
1 polymer ?
#
loop_
_entity_poly.entity_id
_entity_poly.type
_entity_poly.pdbx_seq_one_letter_code
_entity_poly.pdbx_strand_id
1 'polypeptide(L)'
;MSIKLRELIRSIRACKTAAEERAVIARECALIRTAFKEDDNQFRHRNVAKLLFIHMMGYPTHFGQMECLKLIASSKFPEKRVGYLGLTQLLDENTEVLMLVTNSIKNDMSSDNQYVTGLALCALGNIGSNEMCRALAREVEQMMTSSNPYLRKKAALCAMRIIRKVDEIEDKFNGKIGNLLEDRNHGVLLAGCSLLTALLEVNPSYVKEFRRYIPSLVRALRNMVTSGYSNAAEYDIAGITDPFLQAKILRLLRILGERSVDASDEMNDILAQVATNTEGTKNTGNAILYECVLTIMSIEAESGLRVLGINILGRFLLSRDNNIRYVALATLQRVVNVDQQVMQRHRNTIIDCLKDPDISIRKRALDVTYSLVDESNIKSMTKELLNYLLVAEPDFKEELCSRVCLAVEKFSPNRRWQIDTLIKVMCLGGNFVKEQQREKFCRVVAATPELHSYTVIKLYFNMKESLTQEALVHVGVWCLGEFGDHLVSGRAVGPDNQPIRVTPGDVLDLLHDVVRKPPTADKAAATH
;
A
#
# COMPACT_ATOMS: atom_id res chain seq x y z
N MET A 1 37.96 7.79 33.01
CA MET A 1 36.57 8.26 33.19
C MET A 1 35.87 8.25 31.84
N SER A 2 34.80 7.45 31.68
CA SER A 2 33.96 7.57 30.48
C SER A 2 33.27 8.95 30.48
N ILE A 3 32.85 9.48 29.33
CA ILE A 3 31.96 10.66 29.22
C ILE A 3 30.46 10.27 29.09
N LYS A 4 29.54 11.19 29.41
CA LYS A 4 28.09 10.95 29.29
C LYS A 4 27.64 10.95 27.82
N LEU A 5 26.55 10.24 27.51
CA LEU A 5 25.97 10.22 26.15
C LEU A 5 25.69 11.62 25.60
N ARG A 6 25.13 12.51 26.44
CA ARG A 6 24.84 13.90 26.02
C ARG A 6 26.10 14.70 25.68
N GLU A 7 27.22 14.40 26.32
CA GLU A 7 28.51 15.05 26.04
C GLU A 7 29.08 14.57 24.71
N LEU A 8 28.98 13.26 24.42
CA LEU A 8 29.33 12.71 23.11
C LEU A 8 28.52 13.38 22.00
N ILE A 9 27.19 13.43 22.15
CA ILE A 9 26.30 14.07 21.17
C ILE A 9 26.69 15.54 20.98
N ARG A 10 27.02 16.26 22.06
CA ARG A 10 27.45 17.66 21.97
C ARG A 10 28.77 17.80 21.20
N SER A 11 29.74 16.92 21.44
CA SER A 11 31.03 16.93 20.74
C SER A 11 30.89 16.64 19.25
N ILE A 12 30.02 15.69 18.88
CA ILE A 12 29.71 15.35 17.49
C ILE A 12 28.99 16.53 16.80
N ARG A 13 28.01 17.15 17.45
CA ARG A 13 27.31 18.33 16.92
C ARG A 13 28.21 19.56 16.77
N ALA A 14 29.34 19.60 17.47
CA ALA A 14 30.33 20.69 17.36
C ALA A 14 31.32 20.49 16.21
N CYS A 15 31.38 19.29 15.61
CA CYS A 15 32.24 19.01 14.46
C CYS A 15 31.74 19.77 13.24
N LYS A 16 32.65 20.39 12.49
CA LYS A 16 32.33 21.15 11.27
C LYS A 16 32.47 20.30 10.00
N THR A 17 33.25 19.24 10.07
CA THR A 17 33.53 18.36 8.93
C THR A 17 33.25 16.89 9.26
N ALA A 18 32.91 16.10 8.25
CA ALA A 18 32.73 14.65 8.39
C ALA A 18 34.04 13.95 8.84
N ALA A 19 35.20 14.51 8.52
CA ALA A 19 36.48 13.98 8.97
C ALA A 19 36.69 14.15 10.49
N GLU A 20 36.35 15.33 11.02
CA GLU A 20 36.37 15.59 12.47
C GLU A 20 35.39 14.68 13.22
N GLU A 21 34.18 14.52 12.67
CA GLU A 21 33.17 13.62 13.24
C GLU A 21 33.68 12.18 13.34
N ARG A 22 34.25 11.66 12.24
CA ARG A 22 34.87 10.32 12.20
C ARG A 22 35.99 10.18 13.22
N ALA A 23 36.81 11.22 13.40
CA ALA A 23 37.91 11.20 14.38
C ALA A 23 37.40 11.15 15.83
N VAL A 24 36.36 11.92 16.16
CA VAL A 24 35.72 11.90 17.48
C VAL A 24 35.09 10.52 17.74
N ILE A 25 34.37 9.96 16.77
CA ILE A 25 33.74 8.65 16.88
C ILE A 25 34.78 7.54 17.02
N ALA A 26 35.85 7.56 16.22
CA ALA A 26 36.93 6.59 16.32
C ALA A 26 37.61 6.61 17.69
N ARG A 27 37.85 7.80 18.24
CA ARG A 27 38.42 7.99 19.59
C ARG A 27 37.50 7.40 20.66
N GLU A 28 36.21 7.70 20.61
CA GLU A 28 35.24 7.20 21.58
C GLU A 28 34.99 5.70 21.45
N CYS A 29 34.94 5.16 20.23
CA CYS A 29 34.88 3.73 19.99
C CYS A 29 36.12 3.00 20.54
N ALA A 30 37.31 3.61 20.46
CA ALA A 30 38.51 3.04 21.09
C ALA A 30 38.37 3.00 22.62
N LEU A 31 37.92 4.09 23.24
CA LEU A 31 37.69 4.15 24.70
C LEU A 31 36.63 3.14 25.15
N ILE A 32 35.54 2.99 24.40
CA ILE A 32 34.50 2.00 24.69
C ILE A 32 35.06 0.57 24.60
N ARG A 33 35.85 0.27 23.56
CA ARG A 33 36.49 -1.05 23.41
C ARG A 33 37.44 -1.37 24.56
N THR A 34 38.24 -0.40 25.01
CA THR A 34 39.11 -0.58 26.18
C THR A 34 38.30 -0.83 27.45
N ALA A 35 37.25 -0.03 27.68
CA ALA A 35 36.37 -0.20 28.85
C ALA A 35 35.65 -1.56 28.88
N PHE A 36 35.27 -2.10 27.71
CA PHE A 36 34.69 -3.44 27.62
C PHE A 36 35.71 -4.56 27.91
N LYS A 37 36.99 -4.37 27.55
CA LYS A 37 38.06 -5.31 27.90
C LYS A 37 38.39 -5.31 29.39
N GLU A 38 38.29 -4.16 30.04
CA GLU A 38 38.53 -3.99 31.48
C GLU A 38 37.35 -4.46 32.36
N ASP A 39 36.26 -4.92 31.74
CA ASP A 39 35.02 -5.40 32.38
C ASP A 39 34.42 -4.43 33.43
N ASP A 40 34.54 -3.13 33.17
CA ASP A 40 34.00 -2.08 34.04
C ASP A 40 32.46 -2.10 34.07
N ASN A 41 31.92 -2.75 35.11
CA ASN A 41 30.48 -2.88 35.34
C ASN A 41 29.79 -1.53 35.62
N GLN A 42 30.51 -0.51 36.12
CA GLN A 42 29.88 0.72 36.60
C GLN A 42 29.36 1.60 35.44
N PHE A 43 30.12 1.69 34.35
CA PHE A 43 29.78 2.54 33.20
C PHE A 43 29.29 1.78 31.96
N ARG A 44 29.13 0.44 32.04
CA ARG A 44 28.70 -0.40 30.90
C ARG A 44 27.43 0.09 30.23
N HIS A 45 26.36 0.33 30.99
CA HIS A 45 25.08 0.83 30.45
C HIS A 45 25.24 2.15 29.67
N ARG A 46 26.14 3.02 30.12
CA ARG A 46 26.39 4.30 29.46
C ARG A 46 27.23 4.14 28.20
N ASN A 47 28.23 3.26 28.23
CA ASN A 47 29.07 2.94 27.09
C ASN A 47 28.24 2.27 25.98
N VAL A 48 27.34 1.35 26.33
CA VAL A 48 26.39 0.75 25.38
C VAL A 48 25.43 1.80 24.83
N ALA A 49 24.90 2.71 25.65
CA ALA A 49 24.06 3.80 25.13
C ALA A 49 24.79 4.73 24.14
N LYS A 50 26.08 5.03 24.38
CA LYS A 50 26.93 5.73 23.40
C LYS A 50 27.10 4.92 22.12
N LEU A 51 27.32 3.63 22.25
CA LEU A 51 27.46 2.73 21.11
C LEU A 51 26.18 2.67 20.27
N LEU A 52 25.00 2.64 20.87
CA LEU A 52 23.72 2.68 20.15
C LEU A 52 23.54 3.96 19.35
N PHE A 53 23.98 5.09 19.90
CA PHE A 53 23.97 6.35 19.16
C PHE A 53 24.93 6.32 17.97
N ILE A 54 26.14 5.78 18.14
CA ILE A 54 27.13 5.60 17.07
C ILE A 54 26.58 4.66 15.98
N HIS A 55 25.87 3.60 16.36
CA HIS A 55 25.20 2.69 15.44
C HIS A 55 24.11 3.41 14.63
N MET A 56 23.29 4.23 15.27
CA MET A 56 22.25 5.04 14.61
C MET A 56 22.84 6.01 13.56
N MET A 57 24.09 6.44 13.73
CA MET A 57 24.82 7.26 12.75
C MET A 57 25.42 6.45 11.58
N GLY A 58 25.29 5.12 11.59
CA GLY A 58 25.77 4.23 10.51
C GLY A 58 27.20 3.72 10.70
N TYR A 59 27.80 3.87 11.88
CA TYR A 59 29.14 3.35 12.16
C TYR A 59 29.12 1.89 12.67
N PRO A 60 30.19 1.11 12.46
CA PRO A 60 30.23 -0.30 12.86
C PRO A 60 30.36 -0.48 14.37
N THR A 61 29.47 -1.28 14.97
CA THR A 61 29.32 -1.44 16.43
C THR A 61 29.20 -2.90 16.90
N HIS A 62 29.50 -3.87 16.04
CA HIS A 62 29.34 -5.31 16.33
C HIS A 62 29.99 -5.78 17.65
N PHE A 63 31.10 -5.15 18.05
CA PHE A 63 31.83 -5.50 19.27
C PHE A 63 31.04 -5.28 20.59
N GLY A 64 29.93 -4.54 20.56
CA GLY A 64 29.09 -4.31 21.76
C GLY A 64 27.92 -5.27 21.94
N GLN A 65 27.71 -6.21 21.02
CA GLN A 65 26.58 -7.15 21.08
C GLN A 65 26.60 -8.01 22.37
N MET A 66 27.76 -8.55 22.74
CA MET A 66 27.91 -9.35 23.97
C MET A 66 27.71 -8.52 25.25
N GLU A 67 28.03 -7.22 25.21
CA GLU A 67 27.84 -6.32 26.35
C GLU A 67 26.36 -6.00 26.57
N CYS A 68 25.55 -5.98 25.51
CA CYS A 68 24.09 -5.91 25.63
C CYS A 68 23.53 -7.13 26.38
N LEU A 69 24.04 -8.34 26.12
CA LEU A 69 23.64 -9.53 26.86
C LEU A 69 23.96 -9.45 28.34
N LYS A 70 25.18 -9.02 28.68
CA LYS A 70 25.59 -8.81 30.08
C LYS A 70 24.67 -7.81 30.79
N LEU A 71 24.22 -6.76 30.08
CA LEU A 71 23.26 -5.79 30.63
C LEU A 71 21.86 -6.37 30.83
N ILE A 72 21.42 -7.28 29.96
CA ILE A 72 20.14 -7.99 30.14
C ILE A 72 20.21 -8.90 31.36
N ALA A 73 21.34 -9.57 31.58
CA ALA A 73 21.53 -10.44 32.75
C ALA A 73 21.65 -9.67 34.08
N SER A 74 21.78 -8.34 34.06
CA SER A 74 21.84 -7.51 35.28
C SER A 74 20.52 -7.52 36.06
N SER A 75 20.60 -7.33 37.37
CA SER A 75 19.43 -7.15 38.25
C SER A 75 18.85 -5.73 38.23
N LYS A 76 19.61 -4.74 37.74
CA LYS A 76 19.17 -3.33 37.76
C LYS A 76 18.31 -2.99 36.55
N PHE A 77 17.14 -2.40 36.80
CA PHE A 77 16.21 -1.99 35.74
C PHE A 77 16.83 -1.05 34.67
N PRO A 78 17.59 0.01 35.02
CA PRO A 78 18.19 0.88 34.01
C PRO A 78 19.18 0.15 33.09
N GLU A 79 19.91 -0.83 33.62
CA GLU A 79 20.86 -1.65 32.87
C GLU A 79 20.10 -2.59 31.92
N LYS A 80 19.09 -3.32 32.41
CA LYS A 80 18.20 -4.14 31.58
C LYS A 80 17.53 -3.34 30.47
N ARG A 81 17.04 -2.13 30.77
CA ARG A 81 16.39 -1.25 29.77
C ARG A 81 17.32 -0.92 28.60
N VAL A 82 18.57 -0.57 28.89
CA VAL A 82 19.56 -0.30 27.84
C VAL A 82 19.98 -1.59 27.13
N GLY A 83 20.12 -2.70 27.86
CA GLY A 83 20.41 -4.01 27.31
C GLY A 83 19.36 -4.47 26.29
N TYR A 84 18.08 -4.45 26.66
CA TYR A 84 16.97 -4.80 25.77
C TYR A 84 16.81 -3.84 24.59
N LEU A 85 17.05 -2.53 24.78
CA LEU A 85 17.07 -1.60 23.65
C LEU A 85 18.19 -1.95 22.68
N GLY A 86 19.40 -2.21 23.19
CA GLY A 86 20.53 -2.57 22.35
C GLY A 86 20.35 -3.90 21.65
N LEU A 87 19.70 -4.86 22.31
CA LEU A 87 19.28 -6.13 21.73
C LEU A 87 18.38 -5.91 20.51
N THR A 88 17.38 -5.02 20.60
CA THR A 88 16.46 -4.74 19.48
C THR A 88 17.07 -3.94 18.33
N GLN A 89 18.26 -3.35 18.52
CA GLN A 89 18.88 -2.46 17.52
C GLN A 89 20.16 -3.05 16.91
N LEU A 90 20.95 -3.80 17.68
CA LEU A 90 22.27 -4.30 17.28
C LEU A 90 22.29 -5.75 16.82
N LEU A 91 21.23 -6.52 17.11
CA LEU A 91 21.17 -7.94 16.81
C LEU A 91 20.11 -8.21 15.75
N ASP A 92 20.52 -8.98 14.76
CA ASP A 92 19.64 -9.53 13.73
C ASP A 92 19.26 -10.96 14.07
N GLU A 93 18.17 -11.43 13.46
CA GLU A 93 17.59 -12.77 13.68
C GLU A 93 18.56 -13.94 13.39
N ASN A 94 19.59 -13.69 12.58
CA ASN A 94 20.60 -14.68 12.18
C ASN A 94 21.77 -14.81 13.17
N THR A 95 21.78 -14.02 14.25
CA THR A 95 22.88 -14.03 15.19
C THR A 95 22.72 -15.18 16.19
N GLU A 96 23.64 -16.14 16.21
CA GLU A 96 23.63 -17.31 17.12
C GLU A 96 23.51 -16.92 18.61
N VAL A 97 23.96 -15.71 18.94
CA VAL A 97 23.91 -15.07 20.26
C VAL A 97 22.47 -14.94 20.80
N LEU A 98 21.45 -14.96 19.94
CA LEU A 98 20.04 -14.88 20.35
C LEU A 98 19.59 -16.06 21.22
N MET A 99 20.19 -17.23 21.07
CA MET A 99 19.84 -18.39 21.92
C MET A 99 20.15 -18.15 23.40
N LEU A 100 21.23 -17.44 23.70
CA LEU A 100 21.60 -17.06 25.07
C LEU A 100 20.57 -16.11 25.70
N VAL A 101 19.93 -15.29 24.87
CA VAL A 101 18.93 -14.31 25.29
C VAL A 101 17.62 -14.99 25.66
N THR A 102 17.27 -16.11 25.01
CA THR A 102 16.01 -16.84 25.23
C THR A 102 15.81 -17.18 26.71
N ASN A 103 16.86 -17.66 27.37
CA ASN A 103 16.83 -18.00 28.79
C ASN A 103 16.69 -16.75 29.67
N SER A 104 17.40 -15.67 29.33
CA SER A 104 17.26 -14.41 30.07
C SER A 104 15.88 -13.79 29.92
N ILE A 105 15.28 -13.84 28.72
CA ILE A 105 13.91 -13.39 28.47
C ILE A 105 12.93 -14.23 29.27
N LYS A 106 13.09 -15.55 29.28
CA LYS A 106 12.24 -16.46 30.07
C LYS A 106 12.25 -16.09 31.55
N ASN A 107 13.43 -15.90 32.12
CA ASN A 107 13.59 -15.50 33.53
C ASN A 107 12.97 -14.12 33.79
N ASP A 108 13.17 -13.16 32.88
CA ASP A 108 12.62 -11.82 33.01
C ASP A 108 11.09 -11.76 32.81
N MET A 109 10.51 -12.72 32.09
CA MET A 109 9.06 -12.86 32.01
C MET A 109 8.44 -13.30 33.35
N SER A 110 9.17 -14.07 34.15
CA SER A 110 8.74 -14.51 35.48
C SER A 110 9.11 -13.55 36.62
N SER A 111 9.67 -12.38 36.32
CA SER A 111 10.02 -11.37 37.33
C SER A 111 8.78 -10.71 37.94
N ASP A 112 8.84 -10.38 39.24
CA ASP A 112 7.79 -9.66 39.96
C ASP A 112 7.56 -8.23 39.42
N ASN A 113 8.61 -7.62 38.84
CA ASN A 113 8.52 -6.28 38.29
C ASN A 113 7.89 -6.28 36.89
N GLN A 114 6.65 -5.78 36.80
CA GLN A 114 5.90 -5.63 35.55
C GLN A 114 6.67 -4.91 34.43
N TYR A 115 7.58 -3.98 34.75
CA TYR A 115 8.33 -3.25 33.74
C TYR A 115 9.45 -4.10 33.13
N VAL A 116 10.02 -5.03 33.91
CA VAL A 116 11.02 -5.99 33.41
C VAL A 116 10.34 -7.00 32.48
N THR A 117 9.23 -7.59 32.92
CA THR A 117 8.38 -8.46 32.10
C THR A 117 7.94 -7.73 30.81
N GLY A 118 7.58 -6.45 30.92
CA GLY A 118 7.17 -5.63 29.79
C GLY A 118 8.30 -5.32 28.79
N LEU A 119 9.56 -5.28 29.23
CA LEU A 119 10.74 -5.17 28.37
C LEU A 119 11.01 -6.50 27.65
N ALA A 120 10.94 -7.62 28.38
CA ALA A 120 11.12 -8.97 27.82
C ALA A 120 10.08 -9.27 26.72
N LEU A 121 8.80 -8.99 26.98
CA LEU A 121 7.72 -9.12 25.99
C LEU A 121 7.92 -8.20 24.78
N CYS A 122 8.40 -6.98 25.00
CA CYS A 122 8.69 -6.04 23.92
C CYS A 122 9.85 -6.51 23.04
N ALA A 123 10.91 -7.03 23.66
CA ALA A 123 12.05 -7.58 22.94
C ALA A 123 11.63 -8.79 22.10
N LEU A 124 10.89 -9.73 22.69
CA LEU A 124 10.39 -10.89 21.97
C LEU A 124 9.47 -10.50 20.80
N GLY A 125 8.59 -9.52 21.00
CA GLY A 125 7.70 -9.02 19.94
C GLY A 125 8.41 -8.31 18.78
N ASN A 126 9.63 -7.80 18.99
CA ASN A 126 10.39 -7.09 17.96
C ASN A 126 11.37 -8.02 17.22
N ILE A 127 12.14 -8.84 17.94
CA ILE A 127 13.27 -9.62 17.39
C ILE A 127 13.17 -11.14 17.60
N GLY A 128 12.04 -11.66 18.09
CA GLY A 128 11.91 -13.08 18.38
C GLY A 128 12.20 -13.93 17.13
N SER A 129 13.21 -14.81 17.19
CA SER A 129 13.49 -15.81 16.15
C SER A 129 12.44 -16.92 16.18
N ASN A 130 12.36 -17.75 15.13
CA ASN A 130 11.41 -18.87 15.08
C ASN A 130 11.56 -19.81 16.28
N GLU A 131 12.79 -20.05 16.71
CA GLU A 131 13.12 -20.89 17.86
C GLU A 131 12.71 -20.24 19.18
N MET A 132 13.00 -18.94 19.35
CA MET A 132 12.58 -18.17 20.54
C MET A 132 11.07 -18.12 20.68
N CYS A 133 10.36 -17.86 19.58
CA CYS A 133 8.91 -17.80 19.54
C CYS A 133 8.28 -19.15 19.93
N ARG A 134 8.84 -20.27 19.45
CA ARG A 134 8.42 -21.63 19.85
C ARG A 134 8.67 -21.89 21.34
N ALA A 135 9.86 -21.53 21.83
CA ALA A 135 10.29 -21.80 23.19
C ALA A 135 9.50 -21.00 24.24
N LEU A 136 9.08 -19.77 23.90
CA LEU A 136 8.44 -18.83 24.83
C LEU A 136 6.93 -18.66 24.61
N ALA A 137 6.33 -19.41 23.67
CA ALA A 137 4.91 -19.29 23.35
C ALA A 137 4.00 -19.52 24.57
N ARG A 138 4.35 -20.49 25.43
CA ARG A 138 3.58 -20.86 26.62
C ARG A 138 3.61 -19.73 27.66
N GLU A 139 4.77 -19.14 27.88
CA GLU A 139 4.96 -18.02 28.80
C GLU A 139 4.16 -16.80 28.33
N VAL A 140 4.15 -16.52 27.02
CA VAL A 140 3.34 -15.44 26.44
C VAL A 140 1.84 -15.71 26.62
N GLU A 141 1.37 -16.94 26.38
CA GLU A 141 -0.02 -17.33 26.61
C GLU A 141 -0.45 -17.11 28.06
N GLN A 142 0.39 -17.48 29.03
CA GLN A 142 0.13 -17.24 30.44
C GLN A 142 0.04 -15.74 30.75
N MET A 143 0.92 -14.92 30.18
CA MET A 143 0.92 -13.46 30.39
C MET A 143 -0.34 -12.78 29.81
N MET A 144 -1.00 -13.37 28.81
CA MET A 144 -2.29 -12.86 28.29
C MET A 144 -3.42 -12.97 29.33
N THR A 145 -3.29 -13.86 30.31
CA THR A 145 -4.27 -14.03 31.40
C THR A 145 -3.92 -13.25 32.68
N SER A 146 -2.85 -12.47 32.67
CA SER A 146 -2.43 -11.69 33.84
C SER A 146 -3.49 -10.65 34.24
N SER A 147 -3.60 -10.36 35.53
CA SER A 147 -4.53 -9.34 36.04
C SER A 147 -4.17 -7.93 35.58
N ASN A 148 -2.90 -7.69 35.21
CA ASN A 148 -2.38 -6.38 34.86
C ASN A 148 -2.63 -6.03 33.37
N PRO A 149 -3.43 -5.00 33.06
CA PRO A 149 -3.67 -4.57 31.68
C PRO A 149 -2.40 -4.20 30.90
N TYR A 150 -1.37 -3.69 31.58
CA TYR A 150 -0.09 -3.32 30.96
C TYR A 150 0.64 -4.52 30.35
N LEU A 151 0.59 -5.67 31.03
CA LEU A 151 1.21 -6.90 30.58
C LEU A 151 0.36 -7.58 29.50
N ARG A 152 -0.96 -7.65 29.70
CA ARG A 152 -1.88 -8.27 28.74
C ARG A 152 -1.79 -7.65 27.34
N LYS A 153 -1.78 -6.31 27.23
CA LYS A 153 -1.67 -5.66 25.92
C LYS A 153 -0.35 -5.98 25.20
N LYS A 154 0.75 -6.08 25.95
CA LYS A 154 2.07 -6.45 25.40
C LYS A 154 2.13 -7.92 25.02
N ALA A 155 1.58 -8.80 25.85
CA ALA A 155 1.50 -10.22 25.60
C ALA A 155 0.66 -10.51 24.34
N ALA A 156 -0.49 -9.85 24.17
CA ALA A 156 -1.33 -9.99 22.99
C ALA A 156 -0.61 -9.54 21.69
N LEU A 157 0.11 -8.41 21.70
CA LEU A 157 0.90 -7.98 20.54
C LEU A 157 2.12 -8.88 20.28
N CYS A 158 2.71 -9.45 21.34
CA CYS A 158 3.78 -10.44 21.20
C CYS A 158 3.25 -11.74 20.57
N ALA A 159 2.10 -12.24 21.03
CA ALA A 159 1.40 -13.38 20.43
C ALA A 159 1.07 -13.12 18.96
N MET A 160 0.65 -11.91 18.61
CA MET A 160 0.39 -11.50 17.23
C MET A 160 1.63 -11.66 16.34
N ARG A 161 2.82 -11.29 16.86
CA ARG A 161 4.09 -11.50 16.15
C ARG A 161 4.42 -12.98 16.03
N ILE A 162 4.23 -13.76 17.10
CA ILE A 162 4.51 -15.20 17.12
C ILE A 162 3.68 -15.92 16.05
N ILE A 163 2.37 -15.66 15.98
CA ILE A 163 1.46 -16.26 15.00
C ILE A 163 1.89 -15.96 13.56
N ARG A 164 2.26 -14.71 13.26
CA ARG A 164 2.71 -14.33 11.92
C ARG A 164 4.06 -14.92 11.51
N LYS A 165 4.79 -15.49 12.46
CA LYS A 165 6.18 -15.92 12.27
C LYS A 165 6.34 -17.42 12.33
N VAL A 166 5.58 -18.08 13.19
CA VAL A 166 5.63 -19.53 13.36
C VAL A 166 4.29 -20.14 13.00
N ASP A 167 4.32 -20.95 11.95
CA ASP A 167 3.17 -21.73 11.51
C ASP A 167 2.73 -22.72 12.61
N GLU A 168 1.43 -23.05 12.64
CA GLU A 168 0.84 -24.09 13.49
C GLU A 168 0.93 -23.86 15.02
N ILE A 169 1.17 -22.63 15.49
CA ILE A 169 1.16 -22.29 16.94
C ILE A 169 -0.19 -21.74 17.43
N GLU A 170 -1.04 -21.32 16.50
CA GLU A 170 -2.25 -20.53 16.74
C GLU A 170 -3.22 -21.11 17.76
N ASP A 171 -3.40 -22.44 17.75
CA ASP A 171 -4.31 -23.14 18.66
C ASP A 171 -4.04 -22.85 20.14
N LYS A 172 -2.78 -22.55 20.49
CA LYS A 172 -2.40 -22.21 21.87
C LYS A 172 -3.01 -20.89 22.34
N PHE A 173 -3.21 -19.93 21.44
CA PHE A 173 -3.68 -18.60 21.79
C PHE A 173 -5.20 -18.44 21.66
N ASN A 174 -5.85 -19.28 20.84
CA ASN A 174 -7.27 -19.18 20.51
C ASN A 174 -8.19 -19.08 21.73
N GLY A 175 -7.98 -19.95 22.72
CA GLY A 175 -8.79 -19.99 23.94
C GLY A 175 -8.69 -18.73 24.82
N LYS A 176 -7.69 -17.88 24.62
CA LYS A 176 -7.48 -16.66 25.44
C LYS A 176 -7.95 -15.37 24.76
N ILE A 177 -8.16 -15.39 23.44
CA ILE A 177 -8.53 -14.20 22.66
C ILE A 177 -9.88 -13.65 23.12
N GLY A 178 -10.87 -14.51 23.39
CA GLY A 178 -12.20 -14.09 23.84
C GLY A 178 -12.17 -13.15 25.05
N ASN A 179 -11.34 -13.47 26.06
CA ASN A 179 -11.18 -12.66 27.27
C ASN A 179 -10.58 -11.27 26.99
N LEU A 180 -9.79 -11.14 25.92
CA LEU A 180 -9.21 -9.85 25.52
C LEU A 180 -10.24 -8.97 24.78
N LEU A 181 -11.18 -9.59 24.06
CA LEU A 181 -12.23 -8.90 23.31
C LEU A 181 -13.36 -8.38 24.22
N GLU A 182 -13.48 -8.90 25.43
CA GLU A 182 -14.48 -8.49 26.42
C GLU A 182 -13.89 -7.54 27.49
N ASP A 183 -12.62 -7.13 27.33
CA ASP A 183 -11.95 -6.30 28.31
C ASP A 183 -12.46 -4.85 28.32
N ARG A 184 -12.50 -4.24 29.52
CA ARG A 184 -12.90 -2.84 29.70
C ARG A 184 -11.80 -1.85 29.32
N ASN A 185 -10.53 -2.26 29.34
CA ASN A 185 -9.41 -1.41 29.00
C ASN A 185 -9.24 -1.35 27.48
N HIS A 186 -9.35 -0.15 26.92
CA HIS A 186 -9.24 0.09 25.48
C HIS A 186 -7.93 -0.41 24.88
N GLY A 187 -6.81 -0.26 25.60
CA GLY A 187 -5.50 -0.72 25.13
C GLY A 187 -5.39 -2.25 25.07
N VAL A 188 -6.06 -2.97 25.97
CA VAL A 188 -6.13 -4.45 25.93
C VAL A 188 -7.06 -4.89 24.80
N LEU A 189 -8.22 -4.25 24.68
CA LEU A 189 -9.18 -4.55 23.61
C LEU A 189 -8.59 -4.28 22.22
N LEU A 190 -7.85 -3.19 22.05
CA LEU A 190 -7.13 -2.85 20.81
C LEU A 190 -6.10 -3.92 20.44
N ALA A 191 -5.34 -4.39 21.43
CA ALA A 191 -4.35 -5.45 21.25
C ALA A 191 -5.04 -6.79 20.94
N GLY A 192 -6.15 -7.11 21.59
CA GLY A 192 -6.98 -8.29 21.32
C GLY A 192 -7.56 -8.28 19.91
N CYS A 193 -8.12 -7.16 19.47
CA CYS A 193 -8.61 -6.99 18.10
C CYS A 193 -7.48 -7.13 17.07
N SER A 194 -6.29 -6.59 17.36
CA SER A 194 -5.13 -6.70 16.48
C SER A 194 -4.60 -8.14 16.39
N LEU A 195 -4.56 -8.85 17.53
CA LEU A 195 -4.21 -10.28 17.59
C LEU A 195 -5.20 -11.12 16.77
N LEU A 196 -6.50 -10.94 16.99
CA LEU A 196 -7.51 -11.69 16.25
C LEU A 196 -7.47 -11.36 14.75
N THR A 197 -7.28 -10.08 14.38
CA THR A 197 -7.13 -9.70 12.97
C THR A 197 -5.96 -10.46 12.32
N ALA A 198 -4.82 -10.53 12.99
CA ALA A 198 -3.66 -11.25 12.47
C ALA A 198 -3.89 -12.76 12.38
N LEU A 199 -4.58 -13.35 13.37
CA LEU A 199 -4.96 -14.77 13.36
C LEU A 199 -5.83 -15.08 12.14
N LEU A 200 -6.88 -14.28 11.90
CA LEU A 200 -7.81 -14.51 10.79
C LEU A 200 -7.18 -14.23 9.42
N GLU A 201 -6.17 -13.35 9.35
CA GLU A 201 -5.36 -13.13 8.14
C GLU A 201 -4.48 -14.35 7.79
N VAL A 202 -4.00 -15.10 8.79
CA VAL A 202 -3.17 -16.31 8.57
C VAL A 202 -4.06 -17.53 8.33
N ASN A 203 -5.07 -17.76 9.18
CA ASN A 203 -5.98 -18.90 9.08
C ASN A 203 -7.45 -18.47 9.06
N PRO A 204 -8.04 -18.33 7.85
CA PRO A 204 -9.46 -17.98 7.68
C PRO A 204 -10.45 -19.00 8.24
N SER A 205 -10.04 -20.24 8.53
CA SER A 205 -10.92 -21.29 9.07
C SER A 205 -11.53 -20.92 10.43
N TYR A 206 -10.81 -20.15 11.25
CA TYR A 206 -11.28 -19.76 12.57
C TYR A 206 -12.34 -18.66 12.55
N VAL A 207 -12.61 -18.03 11.40
CA VAL A 207 -13.62 -16.95 11.28
C VAL A 207 -14.96 -17.38 11.88
N LYS A 208 -15.43 -18.61 11.59
CA LYS A 208 -16.71 -19.11 12.08
C LYS A 208 -16.78 -19.20 13.60
N GLU A 209 -15.68 -19.57 14.25
CA GLU A 209 -15.62 -19.71 15.71
C GLU A 209 -15.65 -18.35 16.42
N PHE A 210 -15.03 -17.33 15.82
CA PHE A 210 -14.94 -16.00 16.42
C PHE A 210 -16.14 -15.08 16.11
N ARG A 211 -17.06 -15.48 15.22
CA ARG A 211 -18.30 -14.73 14.94
C ARG A 211 -19.17 -14.50 16.19
N ARG A 212 -19.14 -15.41 17.17
CA ARG A 212 -19.86 -15.23 18.46
C ARG A 212 -19.48 -13.97 19.23
N TYR A 213 -18.33 -13.36 18.95
CA TYR A 213 -17.88 -12.13 19.61
C TYR A 213 -18.34 -10.85 18.90
N ILE A 214 -19.00 -10.94 17.75
CA ILE A 214 -19.55 -9.79 17.02
C ILE A 214 -20.46 -8.94 17.92
N PRO A 215 -21.43 -9.49 18.68
CA PRO A 215 -22.29 -8.67 19.54
C PRO A 215 -21.52 -7.87 20.59
N SER A 216 -20.44 -8.45 21.14
CA SER A 216 -19.59 -7.77 22.12
C SER A 216 -18.85 -6.59 21.49
N LEU A 217 -18.29 -6.79 20.29
CA LEU A 217 -17.59 -5.76 19.52
C LEU A 217 -18.54 -4.64 19.07
N VAL A 218 -19.75 -5.00 18.61
CA VAL A 218 -20.81 -4.04 18.24
C VAL A 218 -21.21 -3.20 19.45
N ARG A 219 -21.37 -3.81 20.62
CA ARG A 219 -21.65 -3.09 21.87
C ARG A 219 -20.52 -2.16 22.26
N ALA A 220 -19.26 -2.60 22.17
CA ALA A 220 -18.09 -1.77 22.44
C ALA A 220 -18.03 -0.56 21.49
N LEU A 221 -18.29 -0.78 20.20
CA LEU A 221 -18.35 0.30 19.21
C LEU A 221 -19.50 1.27 19.48
N ARG A 222 -20.70 0.77 19.79
CA ARG A 222 -21.87 1.59 20.13
C ARG A 222 -21.62 2.48 21.35
N ASN A 223 -20.94 1.96 22.37
CA ASN A 223 -20.58 2.72 23.57
C ASN A 223 -19.60 3.86 23.29
N MET A 224 -18.74 3.73 22.28
CA MET A 224 -17.82 4.81 21.87
C MET A 224 -18.55 5.86 21.02
N VAL A 225 -19.42 5.41 20.10
CA VAL A 225 -20.17 6.30 19.19
C VAL A 225 -21.27 7.08 19.91
N THR A 226 -21.90 6.50 20.93
CA THR A 226 -22.97 7.15 21.69
C THR A 226 -22.36 7.96 22.84
N SER A 227 -22.50 9.27 22.79
CA SER A 227 -21.95 10.23 23.76
C SER A 227 -22.40 9.89 25.19
N GLY A 228 -21.50 9.33 26.00
CA GLY A 228 -21.81 9.01 27.40
C GLY A 228 -20.75 8.24 28.19
N TYR A 229 -19.54 8.05 27.63
CA TYR A 229 -18.52 7.27 28.31
C TYR A 229 -17.82 8.08 29.41
N SER A 230 -17.86 7.58 30.64
CA SER A 230 -17.29 8.21 31.84
C SER A 230 -15.78 8.45 31.78
N ASN A 231 -15.05 7.73 30.90
CA ASN A 231 -13.60 7.88 30.70
C ASN A 231 -13.24 8.43 29.31
N ALA A 232 -14.18 9.09 28.61
CA ALA A 232 -13.97 9.60 27.26
C ALA A 232 -12.76 10.55 27.15
N ALA A 233 -12.44 11.29 28.21
CA ALA A 233 -11.38 12.32 28.19
C ALA A 233 -9.96 11.78 27.98
N GLU A 234 -9.65 10.55 28.40
CA GLU A 234 -8.30 9.97 28.22
C GLU A 234 -8.04 9.55 26.77
N TYR A 235 -9.11 9.17 26.05
CA TYR A 235 -9.04 8.60 24.70
C TYR A 235 -9.64 9.52 23.63
N ASP A 236 -10.06 10.74 23.98
CA ASP A 236 -10.62 11.69 23.04
C ASP A 236 -9.54 12.28 22.14
N ILE A 237 -9.77 12.19 20.83
CA ILE A 237 -8.93 12.83 19.82
C ILE A 237 -9.82 13.70 18.97
N ALA A 238 -9.81 14.99 19.29
CA ALA A 238 -10.51 16.03 18.56
C ALA A 238 -12.05 15.88 18.58
N GLY A 239 -12.62 15.43 19.70
CA GLY A 239 -14.06 15.24 19.90
C GLY A 239 -14.58 13.86 19.50
N ILE A 240 -13.67 12.93 19.17
CA ILE A 240 -13.99 11.54 18.85
C ILE A 240 -13.28 10.62 19.84
N THR A 241 -14.04 9.73 20.48
CA THR A 241 -13.56 8.76 21.47
C THR A 241 -12.84 7.59 20.81
N ASP A 242 -11.56 7.42 21.13
CA ASP A 242 -10.69 6.31 20.68
C ASP A 242 -10.83 5.89 19.20
N PRO A 243 -10.42 6.76 18.26
CA PRO A 243 -10.54 6.46 16.84
C PRO A 243 -9.72 5.24 16.38
N PHE A 244 -8.63 4.92 17.08
CA PHE A 244 -7.79 3.77 16.76
C PHE A 244 -8.51 2.46 17.05
N LEU A 245 -9.19 2.38 18.20
CA LEU A 245 -9.98 1.22 18.55
C LEU A 245 -11.20 1.09 17.64
N GLN A 246 -11.93 2.17 17.35
CA GLN A 246 -13.04 2.14 16.41
C GLN A 246 -12.63 1.58 15.04
N ALA A 247 -11.53 2.09 14.46
CA ALA A 247 -11.02 1.60 13.19
C ALA A 247 -10.60 0.12 13.25
N LYS A 248 -9.99 -0.33 14.35
CA LYS A 248 -9.61 -1.75 14.51
C LYS A 248 -10.82 -2.67 14.66
N ILE A 249 -11.86 -2.25 15.38
CA ILE A 249 -13.11 -3.00 15.48
C ILE A 249 -13.79 -3.08 14.11
N LEU A 250 -13.90 -1.97 13.38
CA LEU A 250 -14.48 -1.95 12.03
C LEU A 250 -13.73 -2.89 11.07
N ARG A 251 -12.39 -2.87 11.10
CA ARG A 251 -11.56 -3.80 10.32
C ARG A 251 -11.81 -5.26 10.69
N LEU A 252 -11.95 -5.55 11.98
CA LEU A 252 -12.23 -6.91 12.46
C LEU A 252 -13.64 -7.37 12.05
N LEU A 253 -14.65 -6.51 12.20
CA LEU A 253 -16.02 -6.77 11.74
C LEU A 253 -16.06 -7.04 10.24
N ARG A 254 -15.27 -6.33 9.43
CA ARG A 254 -15.14 -6.59 7.99
C ARG A 254 -14.74 -8.02 7.68
N ILE A 255 -13.77 -8.56 8.43
CA ILE A 255 -13.27 -9.93 8.21
C ILE A 255 -14.28 -10.95 8.75
N LEU A 256 -14.88 -10.69 9.91
CA LEU A 256 -15.85 -11.59 10.53
C LEU A 256 -17.17 -11.70 9.75
N GLY A 257 -17.61 -10.60 9.14
CA GLY A 257 -18.83 -10.48 8.34
C GLY A 257 -18.71 -10.96 6.90
N GLU A 258 -17.51 -11.31 6.43
CA GLU A 258 -17.33 -11.79 5.06
C GLU A 258 -18.09 -13.11 4.84
N ARG A 259 -18.89 -13.19 3.77
CA ARG A 259 -19.72 -14.35 3.37
C ARG A 259 -20.65 -14.85 4.49
N SER A 260 -21.32 -13.93 5.17
CA SER A 260 -22.29 -14.26 6.21
C SER A 260 -23.37 -13.20 6.34
N VAL A 261 -24.59 -13.56 5.96
CA VAL A 261 -25.77 -12.70 6.07
C VAL A 261 -26.07 -12.40 7.54
N ASP A 262 -26.20 -13.42 8.40
CA ASP A 262 -26.56 -13.23 9.82
C ASP A 262 -25.61 -12.27 10.56
N ALA A 263 -24.30 -12.44 10.36
CA ALA A 263 -23.28 -11.58 10.95
C ALA A 263 -23.35 -10.15 10.39
N SER A 264 -23.63 -10.00 9.08
CA SER A 264 -23.80 -8.69 8.43
C SER A 264 -25.03 -7.97 8.98
N ASP A 265 -26.14 -8.70 9.20
CA ASP A 265 -27.37 -8.16 9.77
C ASP A 265 -27.16 -7.64 11.20
N GLU A 266 -26.42 -8.36 12.05
CA GLU A 266 -26.08 -7.91 13.41
C GLU A 266 -25.26 -6.60 13.44
N MET A 267 -24.46 -6.33 12.40
CA MET A 267 -23.60 -5.14 12.33
C MET A 267 -24.20 -3.98 11.52
N ASN A 268 -25.26 -4.21 10.74
CA ASN A 268 -25.86 -3.18 9.87
C ASN A 268 -26.26 -1.92 10.65
N ASP A 269 -26.92 -2.06 11.80
CA ASP A 269 -27.37 -0.94 12.62
C ASP A 269 -26.21 -0.05 13.10
N ILE A 270 -25.13 -0.66 13.58
CA ILE A 270 -23.98 0.10 14.09
C ILE A 270 -23.18 0.74 12.95
N LEU A 271 -23.08 0.08 11.79
CA LEU A 271 -22.42 0.65 10.62
C LEU A 271 -23.20 1.86 10.09
N ALA A 272 -24.53 1.78 10.05
CA ALA A 272 -25.39 2.92 9.73
C ALA A 272 -25.18 4.06 10.74
N GLN A 273 -25.21 3.76 12.04
CA GLN A 273 -25.00 4.75 13.11
C GLN A 273 -23.63 5.43 13.02
N VAL A 274 -22.55 4.67 12.77
CA VAL A 274 -21.19 5.22 12.58
C VAL A 274 -21.15 6.10 11.34
N ALA A 275 -21.74 5.66 10.23
CA ALA A 275 -21.75 6.39 8.97
C ALA A 275 -22.52 7.73 9.06
N THR A 276 -23.57 7.81 9.88
CA THR A 276 -24.37 9.03 10.07
C THR A 276 -23.86 9.95 11.18
N ASN A 277 -23.41 9.39 12.31
CA ASN A 277 -23.08 10.18 13.50
C ASN A 277 -21.62 10.64 13.53
N THR A 278 -20.73 10.00 12.78
CA THR A 278 -19.30 10.39 12.78
C THR A 278 -19.10 11.68 12.01
N GLU A 279 -18.52 12.67 12.68
CA GLU A 279 -18.25 13.97 12.08
C GLU A 279 -17.07 13.91 11.09
N GLY A 280 -17.36 14.09 9.80
CA GLY A 280 -16.36 14.08 8.71
C GLY A 280 -15.56 15.39 8.52
N THR A 281 -15.58 16.31 9.48
CA THR A 281 -14.88 17.61 9.37
C THR A 281 -13.38 17.47 9.62
N LYS A 282 -12.97 16.50 10.45
CA LYS A 282 -11.57 16.28 10.84
C LYS A 282 -11.04 14.97 10.26
N ASN A 283 -9.71 14.89 10.13
CA ASN A 283 -9.03 13.69 9.64
C ASN A 283 -9.39 12.43 10.45
N THR A 284 -9.53 12.57 11.78
CA THR A 284 -9.91 11.48 12.68
C THR A 284 -11.26 10.85 12.30
N GLY A 285 -12.28 11.68 12.05
CA GLY A 285 -13.60 11.20 11.65
C GLY A 285 -13.58 10.62 10.24
N ASN A 286 -12.83 11.23 9.32
CA ASN A 286 -12.66 10.71 7.97
C ASN A 286 -11.96 9.34 7.96
N ALA A 287 -11.02 9.08 8.86
CA ALA A 287 -10.37 7.77 9.00
C ALA A 287 -11.35 6.67 9.46
N ILE A 288 -12.24 6.98 10.41
CA ILE A 288 -13.27 6.05 10.87
C ILE A 288 -14.29 5.79 9.76
N LEU A 289 -14.78 6.86 9.12
CA LEU A 289 -15.71 6.76 7.99
C LEU A 289 -15.10 5.97 6.83
N TYR A 290 -13.81 6.14 6.55
CA TYR A 290 -13.08 5.36 5.55
C TYR A 290 -13.10 3.86 5.86
N GLU A 291 -12.74 3.47 7.08
CA GLU A 291 -12.76 2.05 7.46
C GLU A 291 -14.21 1.52 7.50
N CYS A 292 -15.18 2.33 7.94
CA CYS A 292 -16.60 1.98 7.93
C CYS A 292 -17.10 1.69 6.50
N VAL A 293 -16.77 2.54 5.53
CA VAL A 293 -17.11 2.31 4.12
C VAL A 293 -16.45 1.04 3.61
N LEU A 294 -15.16 0.81 3.91
CA LEU A 294 -14.51 -0.45 3.52
C LEU A 294 -15.21 -1.68 4.12
N THR A 295 -15.67 -1.60 5.36
CA THR A 295 -16.44 -2.67 6.00
C THR A 295 -17.75 -2.90 5.27
N ILE A 296 -18.55 -1.86 5.05
CA ILE A 296 -19.83 -1.92 4.33
C ILE A 296 -19.70 -2.55 2.94
N MET A 297 -18.65 -2.18 2.19
CA MET A 297 -18.46 -2.64 0.82
C MET A 297 -17.95 -4.08 0.70
N SER A 298 -17.38 -4.63 1.78
CA SER A 298 -16.82 -5.99 1.76
C SER A 298 -17.78 -7.05 2.30
N ILE A 299 -18.77 -6.64 3.09
CA ILE A 299 -19.78 -7.53 3.66
C ILE A 299 -21.04 -7.61 2.78
N GLU A 300 -21.90 -8.58 3.06
CA GLU A 300 -23.20 -8.74 2.42
C GLU A 300 -24.24 -7.77 3.01
N ALA A 301 -23.91 -6.46 3.00
CA ALA A 301 -24.77 -5.40 3.52
C ALA A 301 -26.01 -5.14 2.65
N GLU A 302 -27.05 -4.59 3.28
CA GLU A 302 -28.24 -4.09 2.59
C GLU A 302 -27.90 -3.03 1.54
N SER A 303 -28.64 -3.02 0.42
CA SER A 303 -28.44 -2.05 -0.66
C SER A 303 -28.49 -0.59 -0.19
N GLY A 304 -29.32 -0.27 0.80
CA GLY A 304 -29.40 1.08 1.39
C GLY A 304 -28.08 1.52 2.02
N LEU A 305 -27.42 0.62 2.77
CA LEU A 305 -26.15 0.89 3.44
C LEU A 305 -24.99 1.02 2.43
N ARG A 306 -24.98 0.21 1.36
CA ARG A 306 -24.01 0.36 0.26
C ARG A 306 -24.16 1.70 -0.44
N VAL A 307 -25.39 2.14 -0.74
CA VAL A 307 -25.62 3.46 -1.33
C VAL A 307 -25.11 4.58 -0.41
N LEU A 308 -25.34 4.48 0.91
CA LEU A 308 -24.79 5.43 1.88
C LEU A 308 -23.26 5.46 1.83
N GLY A 309 -22.60 4.29 1.79
CA GLY A 309 -21.15 4.19 1.69
C GLY A 309 -20.59 4.85 0.42
N ILE A 310 -21.23 4.66 -0.74
CA ILE A 310 -20.80 5.29 -2.00
C ILE A 310 -21.01 6.81 -1.95
N ASN A 311 -22.11 7.28 -1.36
CA ASN A 311 -22.33 8.72 -1.18
C ASN A 311 -21.26 9.37 -0.30
N ILE A 312 -20.78 8.68 0.74
CA ILE A 312 -19.65 9.14 1.57
C ILE A 312 -18.36 9.23 0.73
N LEU A 313 -18.08 8.25 -0.12
CA LEU A 313 -16.93 8.32 -1.05
C LEU A 313 -17.07 9.45 -2.06
N GLY A 314 -18.28 9.69 -2.57
CA GLY A 314 -18.59 10.84 -3.42
C GLY A 314 -18.26 12.17 -2.74
N ARG A 315 -18.62 12.32 -1.46
CA ARG A 315 -18.24 13.49 -0.65
C ARG A 315 -16.71 13.59 -0.47
N PHE A 316 -16.02 12.47 -0.28
CA PHE A 316 -14.56 12.45 -0.17
C PHE A 316 -13.84 12.85 -1.46
N LEU A 317 -14.37 12.45 -2.64
CA LEU A 317 -13.84 12.88 -3.93
C LEU A 317 -13.92 14.40 -4.16
N LEU A 318 -14.95 15.04 -3.60
CA LEU A 318 -15.16 16.49 -3.68
C LEU A 318 -14.42 17.27 -2.59
N SER A 319 -13.68 16.58 -1.71
CA SER A 319 -12.91 17.22 -0.65
C SER A 319 -11.78 18.08 -1.21
N ARG A 320 -11.49 19.20 -0.54
CA ARG A 320 -10.34 20.05 -0.86
C ARG A 320 -9.01 19.41 -0.44
N ASP A 321 -9.04 18.43 0.47
CA ASP A 321 -7.84 17.75 0.95
C ASP A 321 -7.41 16.64 -0.02
N ASN A 322 -6.19 16.74 -0.53
CA ASN A 322 -5.59 15.76 -1.43
C ASN A 322 -5.53 14.36 -0.81
N ASN A 323 -5.29 14.26 0.50
CA ASN A 323 -5.23 12.96 1.19
C ASN A 323 -6.59 12.26 1.16
N ILE A 324 -7.66 13.01 1.39
CA ILE A 324 -9.03 12.48 1.38
C ILE A 324 -9.42 12.03 -0.03
N ARG A 325 -9.08 12.82 -1.05
CA ARG A 325 -9.33 12.44 -2.46
C ARG A 325 -8.55 11.20 -2.87
N TYR A 326 -7.28 11.11 -2.47
CA TYR A 326 -6.45 9.93 -2.70
C TYR A 326 -7.06 8.69 -2.04
N VAL A 327 -7.46 8.78 -0.78
CA VAL A 327 -8.11 7.69 -0.05
C VAL A 327 -9.42 7.28 -0.74
N ALA A 328 -10.24 8.24 -1.16
CA ALA A 328 -11.49 7.97 -1.88
C ALA A 328 -11.22 7.16 -3.15
N LEU A 329 -10.29 7.61 -4.01
CA LEU A 329 -9.92 6.89 -5.24
C LEU A 329 -9.36 5.50 -4.96
N ALA A 330 -8.47 5.36 -3.96
CA ALA A 330 -7.93 4.07 -3.56
C ALA A 330 -9.02 3.10 -3.04
N THR A 331 -10.04 3.63 -2.36
CA THR A 331 -11.20 2.85 -1.90
C THR A 331 -12.05 2.41 -3.07
N LEU A 332 -12.38 3.34 -3.96
CA LEU A 332 -13.20 3.11 -5.14
C LEU A 332 -12.57 2.02 -5.99
N GLN A 333 -11.25 2.04 -6.21
CA GLN A 333 -10.51 0.99 -6.93
C GLN A 333 -10.76 -0.42 -6.39
N ARG A 334 -10.87 -0.59 -5.07
CA ARG A 334 -11.12 -1.90 -4.43
C ARG A 334 -12.58 -2.35 -4.57
N VAL A 335 -13.50 -1.40 -4.68
CA VAL A 335 -14.96 -1.62 -4.62
C VAL A 335 -15.61 -1.67 -6.01
N VAL A 336 -14.90 -1.27 -7.08
CA VAL A 336 -15.46 -1.22 -8.46
C VAL A 336 -16.15 -2.52 -8.88
N ASN A 337 -15.66 -3.67 -8.42
CA ASN A 337 -16.22 -4.97 -8.81
C ASN A 337 -17.55 -5.32 -8.11
N VAL A 338 -17.95 -4.58 -7.06
CA VAL A 338 -19.13 -4.88 -6.25
C VAL A 338 -20.38 -4.17 -6.77
N ASP A 339 -20.30 -2.86 -7.00
CA ASP A 339 -21.47 -2.03 -7.39
C ASP A 339 -21.12 -0.99 -8.47
N GLN A 340 -20.93 -1.46 -9.71
CA GLN A 340 -20.55 -0.59 -10.83
C GLN A 340 -21.56 0.53 -11.12
N GLN A 341 -22.88 0.24 -11.05
CA GLN A 341 -23.92 1.19 -11.45
C GLN A 341 -23.94 2.47 -10.61
N VAL A 342 -23.77 2.35 -9.29
CA VAL A 342 -23.79 3.52 -8.39
C VAL A 342 -22.49 4.31 -8.54
N MET A 343 -21.37 3.63 -8.80
CA MET A 343 -20.08 4.28 -9.03
C MET A 343 -20.04 5.11 -10.33
N GLN A 344 -20.77 4.69 -11.37
CA GLN A 344 -20.90 5.48 -12.61
C GLN A 344 -21.46 6.90 -12.36
N ARG A 345 -22.19 7.14 -11.28
CA ARG A 345 -22.71 8.48 -10.91
C ARG A 345 -21.60 9.49 -10.61
N HIS A 346 -20.46 9.03 -10.09
CA HIS A 346 -19.31 9.87 -9.75
C HIS A 346 -18.24 9.91 -10.85
N ARG A 347 -18.53 9.32 -12.02
CA ARG A 347 -17.60 9.24 -13.15
C ARG A 347 -16.99 10.59 -13.53
N ASN A 348 -17.81 11.62 -13.67
CA ASN A 348 -17.34 12.95 -14.09
C ASN A 348 -16.28 13.50 -13.12
N THR A 349 -16.53 13.38 -11.81
CA THR A 349 -15.59 13.81 -10.77
C THR A 349 -14.28 13.01 -10.81
N ILE A 350 -14.35 11.70 -11.10
CA ILE A 350 -13.16 10.84 -11.22
C ILE A 350 -12.33 11.24 -12.45
N ILE A 351 -12.98 11.56 -13.57
CA ILE A 351 -12.28 12.04 -14.77
C ILE A 351 -11.64 13.41 -14.50
N ASP A 352 -12.30 14.29 -13.77
CA ASP A 352 -11.71 15.57 -13.38
C ASP A 352 -10.47 15.39 -12.50
N CYS A 353 -10.39 14.32 -11.69
CA CYS A 353 -9.18 13.97 -10.93
C CYS A 353 -7.99 13.55 -11.80
N LEU A 354 -8.18 13.23 -13.10
CA LEU A 354 -7.05 13.04 -14.03
C LEU A 354 -6.31 14.37 -14.28
N LYS A 355 -6.99 15.51 -14.12
CA LYS A 355 -6.39 16.84 -14.31
C LYS A 355 -5.82 17.42 -13.00
N ASP A 356 -5.75 16.62 -11.94
CA ASP A 356 -5.25 17.09 -10.65
C ASP A 356 -3.74 17.41 -10.71
N PRO A 357 -3.25 18.45 -10.02
CA PRO A 357 -1.82 18.73 -9.93
C PRO A 357 -1.01 17.59 -9.29
N ASP A 358 -1.60 16.79 -8.39
CA ASP A 358 -0.92 15.69 -7.70
C ASP A 358 -0.81 14.44 -8.59
N ILE A 359 0.42 14.00 -8.85
CA ILE A 359 0.72 12.81 -9.66
C ILE A 359 0.08 11.54 -9.06
N SER A 360 0.03 11.43 -7.73
CA SER A 360 -0.52 10.27 -7.03
C SER A 360 -2.02 10.15 -7.24
N ILE A 361 -2.73 11.28 -7.20
CA ILE A 361 -4.17 11.36 -7.47
C ILE A 361 -4.43 11.01 -8.94
N ARG A 362 -3.67 11.57 -9.88
CA ARG A 362 -3.80 11.26 -11.32
C ARG A 362 -3.62 9.78 -11.62
N LYS A 363 -2.60 9.13 -11.04
CA LYS A 363 -2.35 7.69 -11.19
C LYS A 363 -3.51 6.85 -10.66
N ARG A 364 -4.03 7.16 -9.47
CA ARG A 364 -5.19 6.45 -8.91
C ARG A 364 -6.47 6.69 -9.70
N ALA A 365 -6.70 7.92 -10.15
CA ALA A 365 -7.84 8.25 -10.99
C ALA A 365 -7.83 7.44 -12.28
N LEU A 366 -6.67 7.29 -12.95
CA LEU A 366 -6.55 6.47 -14.15
C LEU A 366 -6.87 4.99 -13.90
N ASP A 367 -6.36 4.42 -12.81
CA ASP A 367 -6.68 3.02 -12.44
C ASP A 367 -8.19 2.81 -12.20
N VAL A 368 -8.84 3.76 -11.52
CA VAL A 368 -10.28 3.72 -11.27
C VAL A 368 -11.04 3.92 -12.58
N THR A 369 -10.66 4.90 -13.41
CA THR A 369 -11.28 5.14 -14.71
C THR A 369 -11.20 3.90 -15.60
N TYR A 370 -10.04 3.25 -15.67
CA TYR A 370 -9.87 1.99 -16.41
C TYR A 370 -10.82 0.89 -15.90
N SER A 371 -10.96 0.78 -14.57
CA SER A 371 -11.83 -0.24 -13.95
C SER A 371 -13.33 0.05 -14.16
N LEU A 372 -13.70 1.32 -14.37
CA LEU A 372 -15.07 1.75 -14.66
C LEU A 372 -15.45 1.59 -16.15
N VAL A 373 -14.51 1.26 -17.04
CA VAL A 373 -14.82 1.08 -18.45
C VAL A 373 -15.65 -0.19 -18.64
N ASP A 374 -16.76 -0.06 -19.37
CA ASP A 374 -17.63 -1.13 -19.79
C ASP A 374 -17.99 -1.00 -21.29
N GLU A 375 -18.69 -1.99 -21.83
CA GLU A 375 -19.10 -2.01 -23.25
C GLU A 375 -20.03 -0.84 -23.64
N SER A 376 -20.77 -0.28 -22.67
CA SER A 376 -21.71 0.82 -22.90
C SER A 376 -21.01 2.18 -22.95
N ASN A 377 -19.93 2.33 -22.20
CA ASN A 377 -19.29 3.63 -21.94
C ASN A 377 -17.93 3.81 -22.63
N ILE A 378 -17.34 2.74 -23.17
CA ILE A 378 -16.01 2.72 -23.80
C ILE A 378 -15.79 3.86 -24.80
N LYS A 379 -16.79 4.18 -25.63
CA LYS A 379 -16.68 5.24 -26.66
C LYS A 379 -16.48 6.62 -26.06
N SER A 380 -17.25 6.96 -25.01
CA SER A 380 -17.14 8.27 -24.36
C SER A 380 -15.88 8.33 -23.49
N MET A 381 -15.58 7.26 -22.76
CA MET A 381 -14.41 7.19 -21.89
C MET A 381 -13.10 7.31 -22.66
N THR A 382 -12.98 6.58 -23.77
CA THR A 382 -11.77 6.64 -24.59
C THR A 382 -11.58 8.03 -25.20
N LYS A 383 -12.66 8.72 -25.58
CA LYS A 383 -12.57 10.10 -26.08
C LYS A 383 -12.00 11.06 -25.03
N GLU A 384 -12.43 10.93 -23.77
CA GLU A 384 -11.93 11.76 -22.67
C GLU A 384 -10.46 11.45 -22.33
N LEU A 385 -10.09 10.16 -22.31
CA LEU A 385 -8.70 9.74 -22.10
C LEU A 385 -7.76 10.20 -23.22
N LEU A 386 -8.20 10.15 -24.48
CA LEU A 386 -7.44 10.67 -25.63
C LEU A 386 -7.29 12.19 -25.57
N ASN A 387 -8.33 12.92 -25.15
CA ASN A 387 -8.21 14.37 -24.94
C ASN A 387 -7.20 14.70 -23.83
N TYR A 388 -7.18 13.89 -22.77
CA TYR A 388 -6.21 14.06 -21.69
C TYR A 388 -4.78 13.71 -22.12
N LEU A 389 -4.59 12.72 -22.98
CA LEU A 389 -3.28 12.33 -23.53
C LEU A 389 -2.55 13.49 -24.23
N LEU A 390 -3.28 14.45 -24.79
CA LEU A 390 -2.70 15.66 -25.41
C LEU A 390 -1.98 16.56 -24.40
N VAL A 391 -2.52 16.68 -23.19
CA VAL A 391 -2.05 17.61 -22.14
C VAL A 391 -1.21 16.88 -21.07
N ALA A 392 -1.24 15.55 -21.04
CA ALA A 392 -0.53 14.74 -20.06
C ALA A 392 1.00 14.94 -20.10
N GLU A 393 1.64 14.83 -18.94
CA GLU A 393 3.11 14.84 -18.81
C GLU A 393 3.75 13.58 -19.42
N PRO A 394 4.98 13.66 -19.95
CA PRO A 394 5.68 12.55 -20.59
C PRO A 394 5.67 11.24 -19.78
N ASP A 395 5.99 11.32 -18.48
CA ASP A 395 6.05 10.18 -17.56
C ASP A 395 4.69 9.47 -17.40
N PHE A 396 3.58 10.18 -17.66
CA PHE A 396 2.24 9.65 -17.56
C PHE A 396 1.70 9.13 -18.90
N LYS A 397 2.20 9.65 -20.03
CA LYS A 397 1.72 9.28 -21.37
C LYS A 397 1.89 7.80 -21.66
N GLU A 398 3.00 7.20 -21.25
CA GLU A 398 3.28 5.78 -21.46
C GLU A 398 2.22 4.88 -20.79
N GLU A 399 1.97 5.11 -19.50
CA GLU A 399 0.99 4.33 -18.74
C GLU A 399 -0.44 4.57 -19.27
N LEU A 400 -0.79 5.83 -19.57
CA LEU A 400 -2.09 6.19 -20.14
C LEU A 400 -2.35 5.48 -21.48
N CYS A 401 -1.37 5.50 -22.40
CA CYS A 401 -1.48 4.79 -23.68
C CYS A 401 -1.69 3.29 -23.47
N SER A 402 -0.93 2.69 -22.56
CA SER A 402 -1.06 1.27 -22.23
C SER A 402 -2.46 0.93 -21.72
N ARG A 403 -3.01 1.71 -20.79
CA ARG A 403 -4.35 1.49 -20.23
C ARG A 403 -5.47 1.71 -21.25
N VAL A 404 -5.35 2.72 -22.11
CA VAL A 404 -6.31 2.95 -23.20
C VAL A 404 -6.30 1.77 -24.18
N CYS A 405 -5.12 1.29 -24.58
CA CYS A 405 -5.04 0.14 -25.49
C CYS A 405 -5.65 -1.13 -24.88
N LEU A 406 -5.37 -1.41 -23.60
CA LEU A 406 -5.98 -2.56 -22.90
C LEU A 406 -7.51 -2.44 -22.80
N ALA A 407 -8.05 -1.25 -22.53
CA ALA A 407 -9.49 -1.02 -22.47
C ALA A 407 -10.16 -1.22 -23.83
N VAL A 408 -9.52 -0.71 -24.90
CA VAL A 408 -9.97 -0.87 -26.28
C VAL A 408 -9.91 -2.33 -26.72
N GLU A 409 -8.87 -3.08 -26.35
CA GLU A 409 -8.77 -4.52 -26.63
C GLU A 409 -9.91 -5.32 -26.00
N LYS A 410 -10.29 -4.98 -24.76
CA LYS A 410 -11.27 -5.74 -23.99
C LYS A 410 -12.71 -5.40 -24.32
N PHE A 411 -13.02 -4.12 -24.54
CA PHE A 411 -14.40 -3.63 -24.63
C PHE A 411 -14.75 -3.02 -26.00
N SER A 412 -13.93 -3.24 -27.04
CA SER A 412 -14.23 -2.69 -28.36
C SER A 412 -15.58 -3.19 -28.91
N PRO A 413 -16.50 -2.30 -29.33
CA PRO A 413 -17.81 -2.71 -29.86
C PRO A 413 -17.72 -3.28 -31.28
N ASN A 414 -16.72 -2.86 -32.08
CA ASN A 414 -16.46 -3.42 -33.40
C ASN A 414 -14.98 -3.26 -33.78
N ARG A 415 -14.51 -4.09 -34.72
CA ARG A 415 -13.11 -4.11 -35.18
C ARG A 415 -12.70 -2.80 -35.85
N ARG A 416 -13.61 -2.15 -36.58
CA ARG A 416 -13.34 -0.86 -37.23
C ARG A 416 -13.02 0.25 -36.22
N TRP A 417 -13.83 0.36 -35.17
CA TRP A 417 -13.62 1.33 -34.09
C TRP A 417 -12.36 1.01 -33.29
N GLN A 418 -12.07 -0.28 -33.07
CA GLN A 418 -10.82 -0.72 -32.44
C GLN A 418 -9.61 -0.21 -33.22
N ILE A 419 -9.56 -0.45 -34.53
CA ILE A 419 -8.48 0.01 -35.41
C ILE A 419 -8.39 1.54 -35.42
N ASP A 420 -9.52 2.23 -35.57
CA ASP A 420 -9.58 3.70 -35.60
C ASP A 420 -9.00 4.33 -34.34
N THR A 421 -9.29 3.72 -33.20
CA THR A 421 -8.90 4.23 -31.89
C THR A 421 -7.43 3.95 -31.64
N LEU A 422 -6.94 2.75 -31.98
CA LEU A 422 -5.52 2.41 -31.83
C LEU A 422 -4.63 3.25 -32.76
N ILE A 423 -5.06 3.53 -33.99
CA ILE A 423 -4.36 4.49 -34.88
C ILE A 423 -4.28 5.86 -34.21
N LYS A 424 -5.37 6.37 -33.64
CA LYS A 424 -5.36 7.66 -32.91
C LYS A 424 -4.41 7.63 -31.70
N VAL A 425 -4.38 6.54 -30.93
CA VAL A 425 -3.43 6.39 -29.81
C VAL A 425 -1.99 6.43 -30.32
N MET A 426 -1.69 5.80 -31.45
CA MET A 426 -0.35 5.84 -32.04
C MET A 426 0.02 7.21 -32.59
N CYS A 427 -0.93 7.95 -33.18
CA CYS A 427 -0.69 9.32 -33.66
C CYS A 427 -0.43 10.30 -32.50
N LEU A 428 -1.15 10.16 -31.37
CA LEU A 428 -1.05 11.08 -30.23
C LEU A 428 0.02 10.69 -29.20
N GLY A 429 0.14 9.38 -28.94
CA GLY A 429 1.05 8.79 -27.96
C GLY A 429 2.44 8.54 -28.52
N GLY A 430 2.57 8.29 -29.83
CA GLY A 430 3.87 8.29 -30.48
C GLY A 430 4.86 7.31 -29.90
N ASN A 431 6.01 7.86 -29.48
CA ASN A 431 7.13 7.12 -28.89
C ASN A 431 6.81 6.49 -27.52
N PHE A 432 5.75 6.96 -26.84
CA PHE A 432 5.31 6.41 -25.55
C PHE A 432 4.49 5.12 -25.69
N VAL A 433 4.17 4.69 -26.92
CA VAL A 433 3.47 3.42 -27.15
C VAL A 433 4.46 2.25 -27.14
N LYS A 434 4.30 1.34 -26.18
CA LYS A 434 5.11 0.12 -26.00
C LYS A 434 5.06 -0.79 -27.23
N GLU A 435 6.18 -1.44 -27.52
CA GLU A 435 6.32 -2.38 -28.65
C GLU A 435 5.27 -3.50 -28.63
N GLN A 436 4.97 -4.06 -27.45
CA GLN A 436 3.93 -5.09 -27.29
C GLN A 436 2.55 -4.64 -27.82
N GLN A 437 2.19 -3.36 -27.65
CA GLN A 437 0.92 -2.83 -28.15
C GLN A 437 0.93 -2.73 -29.69
N ARG A 438 2.10 -2.40 -30.28
CA ARG A 438 2.29 -2.34 -31.74
C ARG A 438 2.14 -3.71 -32.38
N GLU A 439 2.77 -4.73 -31.79
CA GLU A 439 2.65 -6.12 -32.27
C GLU A 439 1.22 -6.64 -32.20
N LYS A 440 0.52 -6.37 -31.09
CA LYS A 440 -0.89 -6.75 -30.94
C LYS A 440 -1.78 -6.08 -31.99
N PHE A 441 -1.54 -4.80 -32.29
CA PHE A 441 -2.25 -4.11 -33.36
C PHE A 441 -2.05 -4.81 -34.71
N CYS A 442 -0.80 -5.13 -35.09
CA CYS A 442 -0.53 -5.85 -36.34
C CYS A 442 -1.27 -7.20 -36.41
N ARG A 443 -1.33 -7.94 -35.29
CA ARG A 443 -2.12 -9.20 -35.21
C ARG A 443 -3.62 -8.97 -35.41
N VAL A 444 -4.19 -7.91 -34.84
CA VAL A 444 -5.61 -7.56 -35.02
C VAL A 444 -5.90 -7.20 -36.48
N VAL A 445 -5.01 -6.45 -37.13
CA VAL A 445 -5.15 -6.10 -38.55
C VAL A 445 -5.08 -7.37 -39.40
N ALA A 446 -4.06 -8.21 -39.22
CA ALA A 446 -3.89 -9.46 -39.97
C ALA A 446 -5.07 -10.42 -39.85
N ALA A 447 -5.73 -10.44 -38.68
CA ALA A 447 -6.90 -11.28 -38.43
C ALA A 447 -8.20 -10.71 -39.03
N THR A 448 -8.19 -9.50 -39.61
CA THR A 448 -9.40 -8.80 -40.09
C THR A 448 -9.28 -8.42 -41.58
N PRO A 449 -9.37 -9.39 -42.51
CA PRO A 449 -9.13 -9.17 -43.94
C PRO A 449 -10.07 -8.15 -44.58
N GLU A 450 -11.30 -8.07 -44.10
CA GLU A 450 -12.33 -7.14 -44.58
C GLU A 450 -11.95 -5.66 -44.40
N LEU A 451 -11.06 -5.35 -43.44
CA LEU A 451 -10.66 -3.99 -43.09
C LEU A 451 -9.24 -3.63 -43.53
N HIS A 452 -8.53 -4.51 -44.25
CA HIS A 452 -7.16 -4.25 -44.72
C HIS A 452 -7.08 -2.98 -45.58
N SER A 453 -7.93 -2.87 -46.61
CA SER A 453 -7.93 -1.69 -47.49
C SER A 453 -8.18 -0.39 -46.71
N TYR A 454 -9.15 -0.41 -45.78
CA TYR A 454 -9.46 0.74 -44.94
C TYR A 454 -8.28 1.15 -44.03
N THR A 455 -7.65 0.16 -43.39
CA THR A 455 -6.57 0.37 -42.43
C THR A 455 -5.32 0.93 -43.10
N VAL A 456 -4.94 0.37 -44.25
CA VAL A 456 -3.74 0.78 -45.00
C VAL A 456 -3.88 2.22 -45.51
N ILE A 457 -5.03 2.59 -46.06
CA ILE A 457 -5.32 3.97 -46.49
C ILE A 457 -5.13 4.94 -45.34
N LYS A 458 -5.72 4.60 -44.19
CA LYS A 458 -5.70 5.47 -43.02
C LYS A 458 -4.29 5.62 -42.48
N LEU A 459 -3.53 4.52 -42.37
CA LEU A 459 -2.13 4.56 -41.96
C LEU A 459 -1.28 5.38 -42.93
N TYR A 460 -1.47 5.22 -44.24
CA TYR A 460 -0.75 5.99 -45.26
C TYR A 460 -0.94 7.51 -45.09
N PHE A 461 -2.19 7.98 -44.96
CA PHE A 461 -2.44 9.41 -44.76
C PHE A 461 -1.91 9.93 -43.42
N ASN A 462 -2.07 9.17 -42.34
CA ASN A 462 -1.55 9.59 -41.02
C ASN A 462 -0.01 9.64 -41.01
N MET A 463 0.66 8.69 -41.68
CA MET A 463 2.13 8.73 -41.84
C MET A 463 2.59 9.92 -42.67
N LYS A 464 1.85 10.26 -43.74
CA LYS A 464 2.16 11.43 -44.58
C LYS A 464 2.06 12.75 -43.79
N GLU A 465 1.13 12.84 -42.85
CA GLU A 465 0.99 14.01 -41.96
C GLU A 465 2.08 14.07 -40.89
N SER A 466 2.50 12.93 -40.33
CA SER A 466 3.50 12.90 -39.26
C SER A 466 4.41 11.67 -39.33
N LEU A 467 5.65 11.89 -39.75
CA LEU A 467 6.73 10.89 -39.78
C LEU A 467 7.53 10.83 -38.47
N THR A 468 7.27 11.73 -37.51
CA THR A 468 8.03 11.81 -36.25
C THR A 468 7.59 10.74 -35.24
N GLN A 469 6.42 10.14 -35.42
CA GLN A 469 5.85 9.17 -34.48
C GLN A 469 6.34 7.75 -34.76
N GLU A 470 7.26 7.24 -33.95
CA GLU A 470 7.91 5.93 -34.17
C GLU A 470 6.91 4.77 -34.24
N ALA A 471 5.94 4.74 -33.33
CA ALA A 471 4.93 3.67 -33.28
C ALA A 471 4.08 3.60 -34.54
N LEU A 472 3.65 4.76 -35.06
CA LEU A 472 2.85 4.86 -36.27
C LEU A 472 3.66 4.42 -37.50
N VAL A 473 4.91 4.85 -37.59
CA VAL A 473 5.80 4.50 -38.72
C VAL A 473 6.10 3.00 -38.73
N HIS A 474 6.43 2.39 -37.59
CA HIS A 474 6.73 0.95 -37.53
C HIS A 474 5.55 0.10 -38.00
N VAL A 475 4.36 0.37 -37.46
CA VAL A 475 3.14 -0.35 -37.82
C VAL A 475 2.73 -0.05 -39.25
N GLY A 476 2.86 1.20 -39.68
CA GLY A 476 2.51 1.64 -41.02
C GLY A 476 3.38 1.02 -42.11
N VAL A 477 4.70 0.94 -41.90
CA VAL A 477 5.64 0.28 -42.82
C VAL A 477 5.31 -1.21 -42.96
N TRP A 478 5.01 -1.90 -41.84
CA TRP A 478 4.61 -3.31 -41.89
C TRP A 478 3.30 -3.49 -42.66
N CYS A 479 2.26 -2.71 -42.36
CA CYS A 479 0.97 -2.78 -43.06
C CYS A 479 1.07 -2.42 -44.54
N LEU A 480 1.90 -1.43 -44.92
CA LEU A 480 2.14 -1.06 -46.32
C LEU A 480 2.92 -2.15 -47.06
N GLY A 481 3.84 -2.83 -46.39
CA GLY A 481 4.60 -3.97 -46.95
C GLY A 481 3.72 -5.18 -47.23
N GLU A 482 2.87 -5.57 -46.27
CA GLU A 482 2.02 -6.76 -46.39
C GLU A 482 0.77 -6.52 -47.25
N PHE A 483 0.14 -5.33 -47.16
CA PHE A 483 -1.18 -5.05 -47.73
C PHE A 483 -1.18 -3.83 -48.67
N GLY A 484 -0.01 -3.43 -49.20
CA GLY A 484 0.13 -2.30 -50.12
C GLY A 484 -0.58 -2.50 -51.47
N ASP A 485 -0.82 -3.75 -51.87
CA ASP A 485 -1.61 -4.11 -53.05
C ASP A 485 -3.05 -3.58 -52.97
N HIS A 486 -3.66 -3.60 -51.78
CA HIS A 486 -4.98 -3.04 -51.52
C HIS A 486 -5.04 -1.51 -51.65
N LEU A 487 -3.90 -0.82 -51.45
CA LEU A 487 -3.79 0.63 -51.62
C LEU A 487 -3.67 1.01 -53.11
N VAL A 488 -2.87 0.27 -53.87
CA VAL A 488 -2.55 0.55 -55.28
C VAL A 488 -3.63 0.01 -56.25
N SER A 489 -4.32 -1.08 -55.90
CA SER A 489 -5.33 -1.73 -56.76
C SER A 489 -6.63 -0.91 -56.96
N GLY A 490 -6.73 0.31 -56.40
CA GLY A 490 -7.86 1.21 -56.62
C GLY A 490 -9.17 0.78 -55.96
N ARG A 491 -9.15 -0.28 -55.14
CA ARG A 491 -10.28 -0.68 -54.26
C ARG A 491 -10.40 0.21 -53.02
N ALA A 492 -9.44 1.12 -52.84
CA ALA A 492 -9.38 2.08 -51.77
C ALA A 492 -10.39 3.21 -51.98
N VAL A 493 -11.46 3.20 -51.19
CA VAL A 493 -12.51 4.23 -51.23
C VAL A 493 -12.33 5.19 -50.05
N GLY A 494 -12.27 6.49 -50.34
CA GLY A 494 -12.19 7.54 -49.32
C GLY A 494 -13.50 7.71 -48.55
N PRO A 495 -13.51 8.57 -47.50
CA PRO A 495 -14.72 8.87 -46.73
C PRO A 495 -15.88 9.40 -47.58
N ASP A 496 -15.57 10.04 -48.72
CA ASP A 496 -16.53 10.66 -49.65
C ASP A 496 -16.98 9.71 -50.79
N ASN A 497 -16.74 8.41 -50.65
CA ASN A 497 -17.00 7.40 -51.69
C ASN A 497 -16.20 7.57 -53.00
N GLN A 498 -15.20 8.45 -53.01
CA GLN A 498 -14.30 8.65 -54.15
C GLN A 498 -13.12 7.67 -54.09
N PRO A 499 -12.70 7.08 -55.23
CA PRO A 499 -11.56 6.18 -55.27
C PRO A 499 -10.28 6.97 -55.02
N ILE A 500 -9.57 6.62 -53.95
CA ILE A 500 -8.25 7.18 -53.66
C ILE A 500 -7.26 6.42 -54.55
N ARG A 501 -6.69 7.13 -55.54
CA ARG A 501 -5.62 6.58 -56.38
C ARG A 501 -4.28 7.00 -55.81
N VAL A 502 -3.64 6.09 -55.07
CA VAL A 502 -2.23 6.23 -54.68
C VAL A 502 -1.39 5.48 -55.69
N THR A 503 -0.39 6.13 -56.29
CA THR A 503 0.52 5.45 -57.22
C THR A 503 1.61 4.70 -56.45
N PRO A 504 2.20 3.63 -57.02
CA PRO A 504 3.36 2.97 -56.42
C PRO A 504 4.53 3.93 -56.14
N GLY A 505 4.69 4.97 -56.97
CA GLY A 505 5.70 6.01 -56.78
C GLY A 505 5.49 6.79 -55.49
N ASP A 506 4.26 7.20 -55.20
CA ASP A 506 3.94 7.96 -53.97
C ASP A 506 4.22 7.15 -52.70
N VAL A 507 3.99 5.83 -52.73
CA VAL A 507 4.29 4.93 -51.60
C VAL A 507 5.80 4.78 -51.41
N LEU A 508 6.55 4.64 -52.50
CA LEU A 508 8.01 4.55 -52.46
C LEU A 508 8.65 5.84 -51.98
N ASP A 509 8.12 7.00 -52.39
CA ASP A 509 8.59 8.31 -51.92
C ASP A 509 8.38 8.45 -50.40
N LEU A 510 7.22 8.05 -49.89
CA LEU A 510 6.95 8.05 -48.45
C LEU A 510 7.93 7.14 -47.67
N LEU A 511 8.18 5.93 -48.17
CA LEU A 511 9.14 5.01 -47.56
C LEU A 511 10.59 5.55 -47.64
N HIS A 512 10.93 6.22 -48.74
CA HIS A 512 12.22 6.88 -48.89
C HIS A 512 12.37 8.03 -47.88
N ASP A 513 11.31 8.77 -47.61
CA ASP A 513 11.30 9.84 -46.62
C ASP A 513 11.43 9.31 -45.18
N VAL A 514 10.78 8.18 -44.85
CA VAL A 514 10.98 7.47 -43.57
C VAL A 514 12.44 7.08 -43.37
N VAL A 515 13.10 6.54 -44.40
CA VAL A 515 14.50 6.14 -44.34
C VAL A 515 15.44 7.34 -44.20
N ARG A 516 15.13 8.46 -44.86
CA ARG A 516 15.93 9.70 -44.77
C ARG A 516 15.78 10.42 -43.43
N LYS A 517 14.62 10.31 -42.78
CA LYS A 517 14.30 10.97 -41.50
C LYS A 517 13.72 9.94 -40.52
N PRO A 518 14.56 9.08 -39.92
CA PRO A 518 14.07 8.09 -38.99
C PRO A 518 13.53 8.77 -37.71
N PRO A 519 12.39 8.31 -37.16
CA PRO A 519 11.76 8.92 -35.99
C PRO A 519 12.64 8.90 -34.72
N THR A 520 13.71 8.10 -34.70
CA THR A 520 14.68 8.04 -33.60
C THR A 520 15.69 9.20 -33.57
N ALA A 521 15.77 10.03 -34.61
CA ALA A 521 16.77 11.11 -34.69
C ALA A 521 16.59 12.19 -33.59
N ASP A 522 15.37 12.38 -33.07
CA ASP A 522 15.09 13.37 -32.02
C ASP A 522 15.48 12.92 -30.60
N LYS A 523 15.85 11.64 -30.39
CA LYS A 523 16.40 11.19 -29.08
C LYS A 523 17.71 11.89 -28.72
N ALA A 524 18.47 12.38 -29.69
CA ALA A 524 19.73 13.08 -29.43
C ALA A 524 19.54 14.57 -29.09
N ALA A 525 18.38 15.17 -29.41
CA ALA A 525 18.15 16.60 -29.24
C ALA A 525 17.35 16.95 -27.96
N ALA A 526 16.57 16.02 -27.41
CA ALA A 526 15.71 16.25 -26.25
C ALA A 526 16.34 15.89 -24.88
N THR A 527 17.60 15.45 -24.84
CA THR A 527 18.38 15.17 -23.61
C THR A 527 19.33 16.30 -23.22
N HIS A 528 19.04 17.55 -23.63
CA HIS A 528 19.73 18.74 -23.15
C HIS A 528 18.78 19.75 -22.52
#